data_AF-A0A9J6B8Q9-F1
#
_entry.id   AF-A0A9J6B8Q9-F1
#
_cell.length_a   1.000
_cell.length_b   1.000
_cell.length_c   1.000
_cell.angle_alpha   90.00
_cell.angle_beta   90.00
_cell.angle_gamma   90.00
#
_symmetry.space_group_name_H-M   'P 1'
#
loop_
_entity.id
_entity.type
_entity.pdbx_description
1 polymer ?
#
loop_
_entity_poly.entity_id
_entity_poly.type
_entity_poly.pdbx_seq_one_letter_code
_entity_poly.pdbx_strand_id
1 'polypeptide(L)'
;METARKSTSLRSNIFSPITTRNGTRVQPRKPQQLLINENSMRPSNSISYDSQGRIRGSQEDICDCMDTTCLGCHFECERCKSKKCGPSCRVNRRYTYETIVIDGTDRCVRNPKLIV
;
A
#
# COMPACT_ATOMS: atom_id res chain seq x y z
N MET A 1 -36.46 31.00 -16.16
CA MET A 1 -35.63 31.00 -14.93
C MET A 1 -35.44 29.56 -14.48
N GLU A 2 -34.18 29.22 -14.34
CA GLU A 2 -33.52 27.94 -14.11
C GLU A 2 -34.09 27.07 -12.98
N THR A 3 -34.22 25.75 -13.20
CA THR A 3 -34.01 24.76 -12.12
C THR A 3 -33.16 23.61 -12.65
N ALA A 4 -31.85 23.74 -12.50
CA ALA A 4 -30.88 22.71 -12.85
C ALA A 4 -30.94 21.55 -11.83
N ARG A 5 -31.23 20.36 -12.34
CA ARG A 5 -31.17 19.09 -11.61
C ARG A 5 -29.69 18.80 -11.28
N LYS A 6 -29.38 18.59 -10.00
CA LYS A 6 -28.07 18.12 -9.54
C LYS A 6 -27.81 16.72 -10.09
N SER A 7 -27.13 16.63 -11.23
CA SER A 7 -26.61 15.38 -11.77
C SER A 7 -25.43 14.89 -10.93
N THR A 8 -25.62 13.73 -10.32
CA THR A 8 -24.62 12.97 -9.59
C THR A 8 -23.42 12.69 -10.50
N SER A 9 -22.24 13.20 -10.12
CA SER A 9 -20.98 12.88 -10.79
C SER A 9 -20.61 11.44 -10.45
N LEU A 10 -21.09 10.48 -11.23
CA LEU A 10 -20.53 9.14 -11.28
C LEU A 10 -19.14 9.27 -11.93
N ARG A 11 -18.10 9.46 -11.10
CA ARG A 11 -16.72 9.36 -11.56
C ARG A 11 -16.48 7.91 -11.99
N SER A 12 -16.48 7.71 -13.30
CA SER A 12 -16.17 6.45 -13.96
C SER A 12 -14.73 6.03 -13.63
N ASN A 13 -14.60 4.87 -13.00
CA ASN A 13 -13.32 4.21 -12.75
C ASN A 13 -12.73 3.71 -14.08
N ILE A 14 -11.99 4.56 -14.79
CA ILE A 14 -11.25 4.15 -15.98
C ILE A 14 -9.97 3.46 -15.53
N PHE A 15 -10.03 2.13 -15.42
CA PHE A 15 -8.86 1.28 -15.22
C PHE A 15 -8.11 1.18 -16.56
N SER A 16 -7.09 2.00 -16.79
CA SER A 16 -6.24 1.85 -17.98
C SER A 16 -5.31 0.64 -17.78
N PRO A 17 -5.30 -0.34 -18.69
CA PRO A 17 -4.37 -1.48 -18.61
C PRO A 17 -2.93 -1.01 -18.88
N ILE A 18 -2.02 -1.24 -17.93
CA ILE A 18 -0.58 -1.01 -18.12
C ILE A 18 -0.06 -2.13 -19.03
N THR A 19 0.28 -1.79 -20.27
CA THR A 19 0.84 -2.73 -21.26
C THR A 19 2.33 -2.49 -21.37
N THR A 20 3.17 -3.47 -21.02
CA THR A 20 4.62 -3.43 -21.32
C THR A 20 4.88 -4.05 -22.70
N ARG A 21 5.90 -3.55 -23.42
CA ARG A 21 6.20 -3.92 -24.83
C ARG A 21 6.54 -5.40 -25.08
N ASN A 22 6.63 -6.25 -24.05
CA ASN A 22 7.08 -7.64 -24.17
C ASN A 22 5.96 -8.69 -24.00
N GLY A 23 4.68 -8.33 -24.13
CA GLY A 23 3.58 -9.30 -24.27
C GLY A 23 3.34 -10.23 -23.07
N THR A 24 4.12 -10.11 -21.98
CA THR A 24 3.87 -10.87 -20.76
C THR A 24 2.71 -10.22 -20.03
N ARG A 25 1.56 -10.89 -19.99
CA ARG A 25 0.40 -10.50 -19.19
C ARG A 25 0.78 -10.52 -17.72
N VAL A 26 1.32 -9.43 -17.19
CA VAL A 26 1.39 -9.21 -15.75
C VAL A 26 -0.03 -8.92 -15.31
N GLN A 27 -0.73 -9.94 -14.82
CA GLN A 27 -2.02 -9.75 -14.18
C GLN A 27 -1.80 -8.73 -13.06
N PRO A 28 -2.47 -7.56 -13.07
CA PRO A 28 -2.46 -6.71 -11.90
C PRO A 28 -3.04 -7.57 -10.77
N ARG A 29 -2.22 -7.88 -9.76
CA ARG A 29 -2.76 -8.51 -8.55
C ARG A 29 -3.87 -7.58 -8.10
N LYS A 30 -5.11 -8.10 -8.01
CA LYS A 30 -6.24 -7.34 -7.44
C LYS A 30 -5.69 -6.69 -6.17
N PRO A 31 -5.89 -5.37 -5.95
CA PRO A 31 -5.47 -4.75 -4.72
C PRO A 31 -6.20 -5.50 -3.61
N GLN A 32 -5.46 -6.38 -2.94
CA GLN A 32 -6.00 -7.10 -1.80
C GLN A 32 -6.12 -6.02 -0.75
N GLN A 33 -7.35 -5.71 -0.38
CA GLN A 33 -7.63 -4.93 0.80
C GLN A 33 -7.25 -5.81 1.98
N LEU A 34 -5.93 -5.99 2.20
CA LEU A 34 -5.40 -6.73 3.33
C LEU A 34 -5.93 -6.02 4.57
N LEU A 35 -6.75 -6.70 5.37
CA LEU A 35 -7.14 -6.21 6.68
C LEU A 35 -5.88 -6.19 7.55
N ILE A 36 -5.15 -5.07 7.49
CA ILE A 36 -4.01 -4.87 8.37
C ILE A 36 -4.57 -4.49 9.72
N ASN A 37 -4.56 -5.46 10.64
CA ASN A 37 -5.01 -5.26 12.01
C ASN A 37 -4.18 -4.14 12.66
N GLU A 38 -4.85 -3.11 13.16
CA GLU A 38 -4.25 -1.99 13.88
C GLU A 38 -3.48 -2.42 15.14
N ASN A 39 -3.85 -3.55 15.75
CA ASN A 39 -3.09 -4.17 16.84
C ASN A 39 -1.71 -4.71 16.40
N SER A 40 -1.44 -4.81 15.09
CA SER A 40 -0.14 -5.23 14.54
C SER A 40 0.82 -4.07 14.31
N MET A 41 0.42 -2.85 14.68
CA MET A 41 1.25 -1.65 14.59
C MET A 41 2.09 -1.54 15.87
N ARG A 42 3.40 -1.76 15.75
CA ARG A 42 4.33 -1.51 16.86
C ARG A 42 5.06 -0.20 16.65
N PRO A 43 5.18 0.66 17.69
CA PRO A 43 6.22 1.67 17.74
C PRO A 43 7.54 0.96 17.51
N SER A 44 8.24 1.36 16.44
CA SER A 44 9.51 0.74 16.11
C SER A 44 10.60 1.75 16.39
N ASN A 45 11.37 1.50 17.44
CA ASN A 45 12.57 2.28 17.74
C ASN A 45 13.63 2.11 16.63
N SER A 46 13.51 1.07 15.80
CA SER A 46 14.47 0.70 14.75
C SER A 46 13.98 0.99 13.32
N ILE A 47 12.67 1.07 13.06
CA ILE A 47 12.08 1.22 11.73
C ILE A 47 11.09 2.37 11.71
N SER A 48 11.59 3.53 11.31
CA SER A 48 10.76 4.70 10.97
C SER A 48 10.90 5.00 9.49
N TYR A 49 9.90 5.66 8.90
CA TYR A 49 9.94 6.04 7.49
C TYR A 49 10.34 7.52 7.34
N ASP A 50 11.03 7.85 6.25
CA ASP A 50 11.42 9.21 5.88
C ASP A 50 10.30 9.96 5.14
N SER A 51 10.59 11.19 4.69
CA SER A 51 9.65 12.03 3.95
C SER A 51 9.32 11.49 2.55
N GLN A 52 10.12 10.55 2.04
CA GLN A 52 9.90 9.88 0.76
C GLN A 52 9.23 8.50 0.95
N GLY A 53 8.96 8.10 2.19
CA GLY A 53 8.37 6.80 2.51
C GLY A 53 9.35 5.64 2.42
N ARG A 54 10.65 5.88 2.61
CA ARG A 54 11.72 4.87 2.72
C ARG A 54 12.11 4.64 4.18
N ILE A 55 12.65 3.47 4.50
CA ILE A 55 13.08 3.16 5.87
C ILE A 55 14.29 4.02 6.26
N ARG A 56 14.21 4.73 7.38
CA ARG A 56 15.34 5.47 7.97
C ARG A 56 16.38 4.46 8.44
N GLY A 57 17.61 4.56 7.94
CA GLY A 57 18.69 3.60 8.20
C GLY A 57 19.10 2.90 6.91
N SER A 58 18.27 1.98 6.40
CA SER A 58 18.59 1.23 5.16
C SER A 58 18.24 1.96 3.86
N GLN A 59 17.44 3.03 3.93
CA GLN A 59 16.91 3.78 2.77
C GLN A 59 16.12 2.93 1.75
N GLU A 60 15.67 1.74 2.15
CA GLU A 60 14.92 0.85 1.27
C GLU A 60 13.47 1.32 1.07
N ASP A 61 12.98 1.19 -0.17
CA ASP A 61 11.63 1.56 -0.59
C ASP A 61 10.66 0.35 -0.57
N ILE A 62 10.36 -0.14 0.63
CA ILE A 62 9.57 -1.36 0.85
C ILE A 62 8.07 -1.05 0.88
N CYS A 63 7.28 -1.86 0.15
CA CYS A 63 5.82 -1.81 0.19
C CYS A 63 5.28 -2.31 1.54
N ASP A 64 4.11 -1.83 1.96
CA ASP A 64 3.49 -2.27 3.22
C ASP A 64 3.05 -3.73 3.21
N CYS A 65 3.12 -4.43 2.08
CA CYS A 65 3.02 -5.90 2.02
C CYS A 65 4.31 -6.65 2.38
N MET A 66 5.38 -5.93 2.75
CA MET A 66 6.71 -6.45 3.13
C MET A 66 7.51 -7.15 2.03
N ASP A 67 7.10 -7.02 0.78
CA ASP A 67 7.85 -7.49 -0.40
C ASP A 67 8.70 -6.35 -0.99
N THR A 68 10.03 -6.55 -1.04
CA THR A 68 11.01 -5.57 -1.56
C THR A 68 10.93 -5.40 -3.07
N THR A 69 10.38 -6.38 -3.79
CA THR A 69 10.21 -6.36 -5.25
C THR A 69 8.85 -5.82 -5.66
N CYS A 70 7.98 -5.51 -4.70
CA CYS A 70 6.63 -5.05 -4.96
C CYS A 70 6.64 -3.64 -5.57
N LEU A 71 6.04 -3.51 -6.76
CA LEU A 71 5.81 -2.21 -7.42
C LEU A 71 4.64 -1.41 -6.82
N GLY A 72 3.88 -2.03 -5.91
CA GLY A 72 2.68 -1.48 -5.27
C GLY A 72 1.48 -2.42 -5.45
N CYS A 73 0.93 -2.89 -4.33
CA CYS A 73 -0.20 -3.82 -4.30
C CYS A 73 -1.45 -3.23 -3.62
N HIS A 74 -1.38 -1.99 -3.16
CA HIS A 74 -2.48 -1.30 -2.51
C HIS A 74 -3.12 -0.26 -3.44
N PHE A 75 -4.26 0.28 -3.00
CA PHE A 75 -4.85 1.45 -3.64
C PHE A 75 -3.92 2.66 -3.53
N GLU A 76 -4.12 3.62 -4.44
CA GLU A 76 -3.34 4.84 -4.45
C GLU A 76 -3.53 5.63 -3.15
N CYS A 77 -2.42 5.93 -2.48
CA CYS A 77 -2.45 6.67 -1.23
C CYS A 77 -2.93 8.11 -1.46
N GLU A 78 -3.95 8.55 -0.73
CA GLU A 78 -4.49 9.91 -0.87
C GLU A 78 -3.45 11.00 -0.55
N ARG A 79 -2.51 10.72 0.37
CA ARG A 79 -1.47 11.67 0.81
C ARG A 79 -0.26 11.74 -0.12
N CYS A 80 0.34 10.59 -0.46
CA CYS A 80 1.62 10.55 -1.19
C CYS A 80 1.53 9.97 -2.61
N LYS A 81 0.33 9.58 -3.06
CA LYS A 81 0.04 8.98 -4.38
C LYS A 81 0.77 7.66 -4.69
N SER A 82 1.52 7.12 -3.73
CA SER A 82 2.13 5.80 -3.85
C SER A 82 1.08 4.70 -3.73
N LYS A 83 1.27 3.61 -4.49
CA LYS A 83 0.51 2.35 -4.37
C LYS A 83 1.15 1.36 -3.39
N LYS A 84 2.16 1.82 -2.63
CA LYS A 84 2.92 1.02 -1.65
C LYS A 84 2.48 1.22 -0.20
N CYS A 85 1.57 2.15 0.06
CA CYS A 85 1.02 2.36 1.41
C CYS A 85 -0.14 1.40 1.65
N GLY A 86 -0.21 0.81 2.83
CA GLY A 86 -1.38 0.08 3.31
C GLY A 86 -2.49 1.04 3.74
N PRO A 87 -3.29 0.69 4.77
CA PRO A 87 -4.37 1.54 5.28
C PRO A 87 -3.91 2.93 5.73
N SER A 88 -2.64 3.06 6.12
CA SER A 88 -2.05 4.32 6.53
C SER A 88 -0.82 4.66 5.70
N CYS A 89 -0.68 5.94 5.37
CA CYS A 89 0.46 6.44 4.61
C CYS A 89 1.77 6.13 5.34
N ARG A 90 2.73 5.57 4.60
CA ARG A 90 4.07 5.27 5.13
C ARG A 90 4.98 6.50 5.25
N VAL A 91 4.68 7.62 4.58
CA VAL A 91 5.51 8.83 4.65
C VAL A 91 5.55 9.36 6.09
N ASN A 92 6.76 9.54 6.63
CA ASN A 92 7.03 10.03 7.99
C ASN A 92 6.34 9.26 9.13
N ARG A 93 5.85 8.03 8.90
CA ARG A 93 5.26 7.24 9.99
C ARG A 93 6.34 6.69 10.92
N ARG A 94 5.99 6.52 12.20
CA ARG A 94 6.88 6.07 13.29
C ARG A 94 6.61 4.63 13.76
N TYR A 95 5.77 3.91 13.04
CA TYR A 95 5.47 2.51 13.30
C TYR A 95 5.66 1.70 12.01
N THR A 96 5.76 0.40 12.18
CA THR A 96 5.70 -0.55 11.08
C THR A 96 4.78 -1.70 11.47
N TYR A 97 4.31 -2.46 10.48
CA TYR A 97 3.53 -3.66 10.75
C TYR A 97 4.48 -4.78 11.15
N GLU A 98 4.13 -5.50 12.22
CA GLU A 98 4.90 -6.66 12.67
C GLU A 98 4.55 -7.91 11.86
N THR A 99 3.26 -8.16 11.70
CA THR A 99 2.72 -9.29 10.93
C THR A 99 1.53 -8.82 10.11
N ILE A 100 1.38 -9.38 8.91
CA ILE A 100 0.27 -9.14 8.00
C ILE A 100 -0.45 -10.47 7.81
N VAL A 101 -1.74 -10.49 8.11
CA VAL A 101 -2.60 -11.65 7.86
C VAL A 101 -3.35 -11.41 6.56
N ILE A 102 -3.41 -12.42 5.69
CA ILE A 102 -4.10 -12.32 4.41
C ILE A 102 -5.49 -12.96 4.55
N ASP A 103 -6.52 -12.14 4.35
CA ASP A 103 -7.91 -12.58 4.49
C ASP A 103 -8.25 -13.79 3.62
N GLY A 104 -9.01 -14.72 4.19
CA GLY A 104 -9.42 -15.95 3.52
C GLY A 104 -8.29 -16.96 3.30
N THR A 105 -7.15 -16.80 3.98
CA THR A 105 -6.03 -17.75 3.94
C THR A 105 -5.37 -17.89 5.30
N ASP A 106 -4.66 -19.00 5.54
CA ASP A 106 -3.83 -19.18 6.74
C ASP A 106 -2.44 -18.52 6.60
N ARG A 107 -2.26 -17.65 5.59
CA ARG A 107 -0.96 -17.03 5.31
C ARG A 107 -0.77 -15.80 6.18
N CYS A 108 0.37 -15.78 6.88
CA CYS A 108 0.88 -14.60 7.55
C CYS A 108 2.26 -14.22 7.00
N VAL A 109 2.49 -12.92 6.81
CA VAL A 109 3.79 -12.35 6.43
C VAL A 109 4.35 -11.61 7.62
N ARG A 110 5.45 -12.10 8.19
CA ARG A 110 6.19 -11.40 9.25
C ARG A 110 7.14 -10.38 8.64
N ASN A 111 7.28 -9.23 9.27
CA ASN A 111 8.18 -8.19 8.80
C ASN A 111 9.64 -8.63 8.97
N PRO A 112 10.38 -8.83 7.86
CA PRO A 112 11.77 -9.33 7.91
C PRO A 112 12.76 -8.31 8.46
N LYS A 113 12.35 -7.04 8.61
CA LYS A 113 13.23 -5.96 9.10
C LYS A 113 13.16 -5.80 10.61
N LEU A 114 12.16 -6.36 11.28
CA LEU A 114 12.09 -6.38 12.73
C LEU A 114 13.08 -7.42 13.25
N ILE A 115 14.24 -6.96 13.71
CA ILE A 115 15.14 -7.76 14.52
C ILE A 115 14.49 -7.87 15.91
N VAL A 116 14.05 -9.07 16.27
CA VAL A 116 13.62 -9.44 17.63
C VAL A 116 14.79 -9.99 18.42
#